data_AF-A0A0S9PXB3-F1
#
_entry.id   AF-A0A0S9PXB3-F1
#
_cell.length_a   1.000
_cell.length_b   1.000
_cell.length_c   1.000
_cell.angle_alpha   90.00
_cell.angle_beta   90.00
_cell.angle_gamma   90.00
#
_symmetry.space_group_name_H-M   'P 1'
#
loop_
_entity.id
_entity.type
_entity.pdbx_description
1 polymer ?
#
loop_
_entity_poly.entity_id
_entity_poly.type
_entity_poly.pdbx_seq_one_letter_code
_entity_poly.pdbx_strand_id
1 'polypeptide(L)'
;MPDVSHAAMQAAFDASLAVPRYPSRGHGPRWQYFVDNDIQTIFEEDDVLGAEELVPRWAHLMRNRGLGEGWDAIPEGTVILAHWEGTASLLHWSKKLQLVTEVPGSDGPPQWRRVRTEPSFILDPRRGFQTIRIRGLPPEMQAAQYAAEQRMSRLHATLDLKARRKADDEIQHIVRCMVRDGPDIVAGTLYLIRDRLPEICHDRTVSAVAPMISDAHHRHAMSRRELKKWRKDLSNTSIILRGLVENPPVTRGGGPGGIRALDLGPLSPVAPAMLPGDYVARAIATPAEIHAEIPAEDADALAGLV
;
A
#
# COMPACT_ATOMS: atom_id res chain seq x y z
N MET A 1 13.91 -3.70 -35.18
CA MET A 1 13.32 -2.46 -34.61
C MET A 1 14.09 -1.29 -35.20
N PRO A 2 13.47 -0.13 -35.48
CA PRO A 2 14.23 1.03 -35.94
C PRO A 2 15.28 1.40 -34.88
N ASP A 3 16.53 1.62 -35.29
CA ASP A 3 17.58 2.09 -34.40
C ASP A 3 17.18 3.46 -33.85
N VAL A 4 16.93 3.51 -32.54
CA VAL A 4 16.71 4.76 -31.83
C VAL A 4 18.05 5.48 -31.79
N SER A 5 18.12 6.73 -32.28
CA SER A 5 19.37 7.47 -32.28
C SER A 5 19.84 7.73 -30.85
N HIS A 6 21.16 7.79 -30.67
CA HIS A 6 21.78 8.16 -29.39
C HIS A 6 21.24 9.49 -28.84
N ALA A 7 21.06 10.48 -29.72
CA ALA A 7 20.45 11.77 -29.36
C ALA A 7 19.03 11.63 -28.78
N ALA A 8 18.21 10.69 -29.29
CA ALA A 8 16.89 10.43 -28.74
C ALA A 8 16.96 9.76 -27.36
N MET A 9 17.94 8.87 -27.15
CA MET A 9 18.18 8.26 -25.85
C MET A 9 18.60 9.28 -24.80
N GLN A 10 19.54 10.18 -25.15
CA GLN A 10 19.97 11.27 -24.26
C GLN A 10 18.82 12.23 -23.93
N ALA A 11 18.01 12.62 -24.93
CA ALA A 11 16.86 13.49 -24.70
C ALA A 11 15.83 12.85 -23.74
N ALA A 12 15.62 11.53 -23.85
CA ALA A 12 14.73 10.80 -22.93
C ALA A 12 15.31 10.70 -21.52
N PHE A 13 16.62 10.51 -21.40
CA PHE A 13 17.34 10.54 -20.13
C PHE A 13 17.17 11.90 -19.45
N ASP A 14 17.46 13.01 -20.13
CA ASP A 14 17.36 14.35 -19.57
C ASP A 14 15.93 14.67 -19.13
N ALA A 15 14.94 14.29 -19.95
CA ALA A 15 13.53 14.47 -19.62
C ALA A 15 13.12 13.67 -18.37
N SER A 16 13.58 12.42 -18.25
CA SER A 16 13.28 11.54 -17.10
C SER A 16 14.04 11.97 -15.83
N LEU A 17 15.24 12.54 -15.98
CA LEU A 17 16.02 13.09 -14.88
C LEU A 17 15.33 14.33 -14.28
N ALA A 18 14.71 15.15 -15.13
CA ALA A 18 13.91 16.29 -14.70
C ALA A 18 12.56 15.85 -14.08
N VAL A 19 11.89 14.88 -14.71
CA VAL A 19 10.56 14.39 -14.32
C VAL A 19 10.56 12.86 -14.27
N PRO A 20 10.77 12.24 -13.10
CA PRO A 20 10.96 10.80 -12.99
C PRO A 20 9.66 10.04 -13.24
N ARG A 21 9.76 8.95 -14.00
CA ARG A 21 8.65 8.02 -14.29
C ARG A 21 8.55 6.89 -13.25
N TYR A 22 9.68 6.51 -12.64
CA TYR A 22 9.81 5.34 -11.77
C TYR A 22 10.16 5.71 -10.31
N PRO A 23 9.41 5.35 -9.25
CA PRO A 23 8.00 5.03 -9.22
C PRO A 23 7.21 5.98 -8.31
N SER A 24 6.23 6.70 -8.86
CA SER A 24 5.37 7.56 -8.04
C SER A 24 4.11 6.87 -7.49
N ARG A 25 3.76 5.62 -7.86
CA ARG A 25 2.46 5.03 -7.46
C ARG A 25 2.39 3.54 -7.08
N GLY A 26 3.41 2.70 -7.34
CA GLY A 26 3.28 1.23 -7.20
C GLY A 26 4.09 0.51 -6.12
N HIS A 27 5.25 1.04 -5.70
CA HIS A 27 6.26 0.24 -4.97
C HIS A 27 6.08 0.22 -3.43
N GLY A 28 4.96 0.76 -2.94
CA GLY A 28 4.65 0.77 -1.51
C GLY A 28 5.71 1.49 -0.65
N PRO A 29 5.79 1.22 0.65
CA PRO A 29 6.72 1.88 1.57
C PRO A 29 8.19 1.43 1.44
N ARG A 30 8.53 0.59 0.45
CA ARG A 30 9.86 -0.03 0.25
C ARG A 30 10.72 0.64 -0.82
N TRP A 31 10.17 1.60 -1.55
CA TRP A 31 10.83 2.13 -2.75
C TRP A 31 12.18 2.79 -2.46
N GLN A 32 12.37 3.39 -1.29
CA GLN A 32 13.65 4.00 -0.91
C GLN A 32 14.75 2.95 -0.73
N TYR A 33 14.42 1.79 -0.17
CA TYR A 33 15.34 0.66 -0.06
C TYR A 33 15.78 0.16 -1.45
N PHE A 34 14.84 0.05 -2.38
CA PHE A 34 15.18 -0.35 -3.75
C PHE A 34 16.08 0.68 -4.42
N VAL A 35 15.75 1.98 -4.37
CA VAL A 35 16.60 3.02 -4.97
C VAL A 35 18.04 2.98 -4.43
N ASP A 36 18.19 2.80 -3.12
CA ASP A 36 19.51 2.66 -2.49
C ASP A 36 20.24 1.39 -2.94
N ASN A 37 19.60 0.24 -2.87
CA ASN A 37 20.19 -1.03 -3.28
C ASN A 37 20.59 -1.02 -4.76
N ASP A 38 19.79 -0.39 -5.64
CA ASP A 38 20.08 -0.26 -7.07
C ASP A 38 21.32 0.60 -7.28
N ILE A 39 21.42 1.74 -6.61
CA ILE A 39 22.61 2.60 -6.68
C ILE A 39 23.85 1.88 -6.17
N GLN A 40 23.77 1.19 -5.02
CA GLN A 40 24.92 0.46 -4.50
C GLN A 40 25.38 -0.63 -5.46
N THR A 41 24.43 -1.34 -6.07
CA THR A 41 24.71 -2.41 -7.04
C THR A 41 25.28 -1.87 -8.35
N ILE A 42 24.85 -0.69 -8.81
CA ILE A 42 25.31 -0.11 -10.07
C ILE A 42 26.69 0.55 -9.92
N PHE A 43 26.93 1.23 -8.79
CA PHE A 43 28.22 1.87 -8.54
C PHE A 43 29.30 0.83 -8.20
N GLU A 44 28.96 -0.27 -7.52
CA GLU A 44 29.92 -1.28 -7.07
C GLU A 44 31.10 -0.62 -6.32
N GLU A 45 32.31 -0.73 -6.86
CA GLU A 45 33.55 -0.13 -6.35
C GLU A 45 33.81 1.28 -6.91
N ASP A 46 33.12 1.69 -7.97
CA ASP A 46 33.30 3.00 -8.57
C ASP A 46 32.66 4.10 -7.71
N ASP A 47 33.34 5.25 -7.65
CA ASP A 47 32.85 6.41 -6.92
C ASP A 47 32.07 7.38 -7.80
N VAL A 48 32.38 7.44 -9.10
CA VAL A 48 31.81 8.40 -10.06
C VAL A 48 31.52 7.71 -11.37
N LEU A 49 30.30 7.85 -11.88
CA LEU A 49 29.86 7.28 -13.15
C LEU A 49 29.06 8.32 -13.95
N GLY A 50 29.21 8.32 -15.27
CA GLY A 50 28.36 9.08 -16.20
C GLY A 50 27.17 8.25 -16.69
N ALA A 51 26.34 8.85 -17.55
CA ALA A 51 25.14 8.20 -18.06
C ALA A 51 25.49 6.96 -18.90
N GLU A 52 26.55 7.04 -19.69
CA GLU A 52 27.03 5.97 -20.56
C GLU A 52 27.51 4.73 -19.78
N GLU A 53 28.05 4.91 -18.57
CA GLU A 53 28.43 3.80 -17.70
C GLU A 53 27.25 3.28 -16.86
N LEU A 54 26.39 4.19 -16.38
CA LEU A 54 25.25 3.85 -15.52
C LEU A 54 24.18 3.05 -16.26
N VAL A 55 23.85 3.44 -17.49
CA VAL A 55 22.72 2.86 -18.24
C VAL A 55 22.94 1.36 -18.55
N PRO A 56 24.12 0.93 -19.06
CA PRO A 56 24.39 -0.50 -19.26
C PRO A 56 24.35 -1.32 -17.98
N ARG A 57 24.83 -0.76 -16.85
CA ARG A 57 24.80 -1.43 -15.54
C ARG A 57 23.37 -1.56 -15.01
N TRP A 58 22.56 -0.51 -15.15
CA TRP A 58 21.14 -0.56 -14.82
C TRP A 58 20.41 -1.61 -15.68
N ALA A 59 20.69 -1.64 -16.98
CA ALA A 59 20.14 -2.63 -17.89
C ALA A 59 20.50 -4.06 -17.44
N HIS A 60 21.77 -4.30 -17.09
CA HIS A 60 22.22 -5.59 -16.56
C HIS A 60 21.49 -5.96 -15.25
N LEU A 61 21.38 -5.02 -14.31
CA LEU A 61 20.64 -5.21 -13.07
C LEU A 61 19.16 -5.59 -13.32
N MET A 62 18.48 -4.89 -14.23
CA MET A 62 17.06 -5.15 -14.50
C MET A 62 16.82 -6.52 -15.15
N ARG A 63 17.71 -6.97 -16.05
CA ARG A 63 17.65 -8.33 -16.62
C ARG A 63 17.72 -9.40 -15.52
N ASN A 64 18.63 -9.23 -14.55
CA ASN A 64 18.86 -10.21 -13.50
C ASN A 64 17.77 -10.25 -12.42
N ARG A 65 16.88 -9.26 -12.36
CA ARG A 65 15.83 -9.20 -11.33
C ARG A 65 14.58 -10.00 -11.64
N GLY A 66 14.42 -10.51 -12.87
CA GLY A 66 13.27 -11.33 -13.24
C GLY A 66 11.92 -10.64 -12.97
N LEU A 67 11.82 -9.32 -13.16
CA LEU A 67 10.65 -8.50 -12.78
C LEU A 67 9.38 -8.75 -13.63
N GLY A 68 9.33 -9.82 -14.43
CA GLY A 68 8.13 -10.23 -15.18
C GLY A 68 7.72 -9.32 -16.35
N GLU A 69 8.40 -8.19 -16.57
CA GLU A 69 8.12 -7.24 -17.65
C GLU A 69 8.87 -7.56 -18.97
N GLY A 70 9.40 -8.78 -19.12
CA GLY A 70 10.12 -9.20 -20.33
C GLY A 70 11.53 -8.60 -20.47
N TRP A 71 12.07 -8.00 -19.42
CA TRP A 71 13.45 -7.49 -19.39
C TRP A 71 14.49 -8.60 -19.62
N ASP A 72 14.21 -9.80 -19.12
CA ASP A 72 14.99 -11.03 -19.32
C ASP A 72 15.03 -11.49 -20.78
N ALA A 73 14.04 -11.11 -21.59
CA ALA A 73 14.01 -11.40 -23.02
C ALA A 73 14.88 -10.44 -23.87
N ILE A 74 15.39 -9.36 -23.28
CA ILE A 74 16.29 -8.42 -23.96
C ILE A 74 17.70 -9.04 -24.01
N PRO A 75 18.31 -9.20 -25.20
CA PRO A 75 19.64 -9.80 -25.31
C PRO A 75 20.69 -9.07 -24.46
N GLU A 76 21.62 -9.83 -23.91
CA GLU A 76 22.76 -9.27 -23.18
C GLU A 76 23.53 -8.25 -24.04
N GLY A 77 24.04 -7.19 -23.40
CA GLY A 77 24.69 -6.07 -24.09
C GLY A 77 23.73 -5.10 -24.79
N THR A 78 22.44 -5.43 -24.94
CA THR A 78 21.48 -4.53 -25.61
C THR A 78 20.99 -3.44 -24.64
N VAL A 79 21.13 -2.18 -25.05
CA VAL A 79 20.60 -1.02 -24.33
C VAL A 79 19.46 -0.40 -25.14
N ILE A 80 18.26 -0.32 -24.55
CA ILE A 80 17.07 0.28 -25.16
C ILE A 80 16.72 1.61 -24.48
N LEU A 81 15.83 2.38 -25.12
CA LEU A 81 15.35 3.68 -24.62
C LEU A 81 14.84 3.62 -23.16
N ALA A 82 14.13 2.55 -22.80
CA ALA A 82 13.60 2.38 -21.45
C ALA A 82 14.70 2.23 -20.38
N HIS A 83 15.91 1.77 -20.75
CA HIS A 83 17.04 1.74 -19.82
C HIS A 83 17.56 3.15 -19.50
N TRP A 84 17.59 4.03 -20.50
CA TRP A 84 17.96 5.43 -20.29
C TRP A 84 16.94 6.15 -19.41
N GLU A 85 15.65 5.98 -19.70
CA GLU A 85 14.58 6.57 -18.89
C GLU A 85 14.61 6.04 -17.44
N GLY A 86 14.79 4.73 -17.25
CA GLY A 86 14.84 4.08 -15.95
C GLY A 86 16.04 4.55 -15.11
N THR A 87 17.23 4.60 -15.71
CA THR A 87 18.46 5.07 -15.06
C THR A 87 18.33 6.54 -14.64
N ALA A 88 17.82 7.41 -15.50
CA ALA A 88 17.59 8.81 -15.18
C ALA A 88 16.57 9.00 -14.04
N SER A 89 15.49 8.23 -14.05
CA SER A 89 14.53 8.21 -12.93
C SER A 89 15.19 7.76 -11.63
N LEU A 90 16.01 6.71 -11.67
CA LEU A 90 16.77 6.25 -10.51
C LEU A 90 17.67 7.36 -9.98
N LEU A 91 18.43 8.05 -10.83
CA LEU A 91 19.31 9.15 -10.44
C LEU A 91 18.55 10.34 -9.84
N HIS A 92 17.40 10.70 -10.41
CA HIS A 92 16.54 11.74 -9.84
C HIS A 92 16.20 11.43 -8.38
N TRP A 93 15.70 10.21 -8.11
CA TRP A 93 15.34 9.82 -6.75
C TRP A 93 16.56 9.68 -5.85
N SER A 94 17.66 9.19 -6.38
CA SER A 94 18.92 9.05 -5.64
C SER A 94 19.47 10.40 -5.19
N LYS A 95 19.39 11.42 -6.06
CA LYS A 95 19.71 12.82 -5.71
C LYS A 95 18.78 13.34 -4.62
N LYS A 96 17.47 13.11 -4.76
CA LYS A 96 16.46 13.50 -3.75
C LYS A 96 16.68 12.81 -2.40
N LEU A 97 17.15 11.57 -2.40
CA LEU A 97 17.48 10.79 -1.22
C LEU A 97 18.89 11.07 -0.68
N GLN A 98 19.69 11.88 -1.37
CA GLN A 98 21.10 12.16 -1.03
C GLN A 98 21.96 10.89 -0.98
N LEU A 99 21.81 10.05 -2.00
CA LEU A 99 22.62 8.85 -2.25
C LEU A 99 23.72 9.12 -3.28
N VAL A 100 23.45 10.03 -4.21
CA VAL A 100 24.40 10.52 -5.21
C VAL A 100 24.40 12.06 -5.24
N THR A 101 25.51 12.65 -5.67
CA THR A 101 25.62 14.06 -6.02
C THR A 101 26.06 14.18 -7.47
N GLU A 102 25.54 15.19 -8.15
CA GLU A 102 25.99 15.53 -9.50
C GLU A 102 27.34 16.24 -9.43
N VAL A 103 28.27 15.88 -10.31
CA VAL A 103 29.60 16.48 -10.44
C VAL A 103 29.87 16.80 -11.92
N PRO A 104 30.67 17.83 -12.22
CA PRO A 104 31.11 18.08 -13.59
C PRO A 104 31.87 16.85 -14.12
N GLY A 105 31.48 16.33 -15.28
CA GLY A 105 32.23 15.25 -15.92
C GLY A 105 33.49 15.75 -16.59
N SER A 106 34.48 14.86 -16.70
CA SER A 106 35.77 15.12 -17.35
C SER A 106 35.63 15.62 -18.79
N ASP A 107 34.59 15.16 -19.49
CA ASP A 107 34.42 15.35 -20.93
C ASP A 107 33.23 16.26 -21.27
N GLY A 108 32.66 16.95 -20.27
CA GLY A 108 31.57 17.92 -20.43
C GLY A 108 30.22 17.48 -19.82
N PRO A 109 29.66 16.30 -20.16
CA PRO A 109 28.40 15.83 -19.57
C PRO A 109 28.47 15.67 -18.05
N PRO A 110 27.35 15.83 -17.32
CA PRO A 110 27.34 15.60 -15.88
C PRO A 110 27.62 14.13 -15.55
N GLN A 111 28.35 13.92 -14.47
CA GLN A 111 28.54 12.61 -13.85
C GLN A 111 27.90 12.61 -12.46
N TRP A 112 27.73 11.43 -11.88
CA TRP A 112 27.15 11.27 -10.55
C TRP A 112 28.16 10.56 -9.66
N ARG A 113 28.47 11.20 -8.53
CA ARG A 113 29.30 10.64 -7.47
C ARG A 113 28.43 10.04 -6.39
N ARG A 114 28.72 8.81 -5.97
CA ARG A 114 28.09 8.19 -4.80
C ARG A 114 28.51 8.92 -3.53
N VAL A 115 27.54 9.24 -2.66
CA VAL A 115 27.79 9.98 -1.41
C VAL A 115 28.40 9.07 -0.33
N ARG A 116 28.03 7.79 -0.33
CA ARG A 116 28.51 6.79 0.62
C ARG A 116 28.39 5.37 0.06
N THR A 117 29.26 4.48 0.51
CA THR A 117 29.27 3.07 0.10
C THR A 117 28.32 2.21 0.94
N GLU A 118 28.01 2.63 2.18
CA GLU A 118 27.13 1.86 3.06
C GLU A 118 25.64 2.06 2.73
N PRO A 119 24.80 1.02 2.93
CA PRO A 119 23.36 1.16 2.81
C PRO A 119 22.81 2.27 3.72
N SER A 120 22.07 3.18 3.11
CA SER A 120 21.34 4.26 3.77
C SER A 120 19.95 3.85 4.22
N PHE A 121 19.44 2.73 3.72
CA PHE A 121 18.09 2.24 3.97
C PHE A 121 18.10 0.73 4.18
N ILE A 122 17.35 0.26 5.18
CA ILE A 122 17.07 -1.17 5.39
C ILE A 122 15.57 -1.39 5.50
N LEU A 123 15.13 -2.63 5.28
CA LEU A 123 13.79 -3.05 5.63
C LEU A 123 13.68 -3.20 7.16
N ASP A 124 12.59 -2.70 7.73
CA ASP A 124 12.27 -2.90 9.13
C ASP A 124 12.12 -4.40 9.41
N PRO A 125 12.98 -5.01 10.26
CA PRO A 125 12.93 -6.45 10.53
C PRO A 125 11.63 -6.88 11.23
N ARG A 126 10.95 -5.98 11.94
CA ARG A 126 9.67 -6.24 12.63
C ARG A 126 8.47 -6.00 11.71
N ARG A 127 8.63 -5.12 10.73
CA ARG A 127 7.57 -4.71 9.80
C ARG A 127 8.14 -4.73 8.38
N GLY A 128 8.50 -5.92 7.86
CA GLY A 128 9.27 -6.17 6.62
C GLY A 128 8.82 -5.48 5.31
N PHE A 129 7.80 -4.63 5.36
CA PHE A 129 7.30 -3.76 4.31
C PHE A 129 7.64 -2.26 4.52
N GLN A 130 8.20 -1.86 5.65
CA GLN A 130 8.61 -0.48 5.93
C GLN A 130 10.11 -0.32 5.76
N THR A 131 10.53 0.84 5.25
CA THR A 131 11.95 1.18 5.12
C THR A 131 12.38 2.08 6.28
N ILE A 132 13.48 1.73 6.94
CA ILE A 132 14.14 2.56 7.94
C ILE A 132 15.37 3.17 7.31
N ARG A 133 15.57 4.48 7.50
CA ARG A 133 16.78 5.15 7.07
C ARG A 133 17.88 4.95 8.12
N ILE A 134 18.98 4.33 7.70
CA ILE A 134 20.23 4.29 8.46
C ILE A 134 21.03 5.52 8.05
N ARG A 135 21.22 6.47 8.97
CA ARG A 135 22.16 7.58 8.77
C ARG A 135 23.13 7.59 9.93
N GLY A 136 24.42 7.65 9.63
CA GLY A 136 25.52 7.96 10.55
C GLY A 136 25.47 9.40 11.08
N LEU A 137 24.31 9.85 11.54
CA LEU A 137 24.20 11.05 12.35
C LEU A 137 24.82 10.78 13.72
N PRO A 138 25.50 11.76 14.34
CA PRO A 138 25.81 11.69 15.76
C PRO A 138 24.52 11.35 16.54
N PRO A 139 24.59 10.50 17.58
CA PRO A 139 23.41 10.00 18.29
C PRO A 139 22.40 11.09 18.70
N GLU A 140 22.89 12.29 19.03
CA GLU A 140 22.07 13.44 19.42
C GLU A 140 21.17 13.96 18.29
N MET A 141 21.68 14.04 17.05
CA MET A 141 20.87 14.48 15.90
C MET A 141 19.89 13.41 15.44
N GLN A 142 20.26 12.14 15.60
CA GLN A 142 19.35 11.02 15.34
C GLN A 142 18.19 11.01 16.34
N ALA A 143 18.49 11.22 17.63
CA ALA A 143 17.47 11.37 18.67
C ALA A 143 16.55 12.57 18.40
N ALA A 144 17.10 13.71 17.97
CA ALA A 144 16.30 14.89 17.60
C ALA A 144 15.37 14.62 16.41
N GLN A 145 15.83 13.87 15.40
CA GLN A 145 15.02 13.50 14.24
C GLN A 145 13.93 12.48 14.62
N TYR A 146 14.25 11.44 15.41
CA TYR A 146 13.23 10.53 15.93
C TYR A 146 12.22 11.25 16.81
N ALA A 147 12.65 12.21 17.63
CA ALA A 147 11.74 13.06 18.38
C ALA A 147 10.87 13.92 17.46
N ALA A 148 11.40 14.43 16.33
CA ALA A 148 10.60 15.14 15.33
C ALA A 148 9.56 14.22 14.64
N GLU A 149 9.96 13.02 14.23
CA GLU A 149 9.09 12.03 13.59
C GLU A 149 8.01 11.53 14.56
N GLN A 150 8.37 11.26 15.81
CA GLN A 150 7.40 10.92 16.85
C GLN A 150 6.43 12.08 17.11
N ARG A 151 6.90 13.34 17.15
CA ARG A 151 6.04 14.52 17.26
C ARG A 151 5.06 14.60 16.09
N MET A 152 5.53 14.39 14.86
CA MET A 152 4.68 14.38 13.68
C MET A 152 3.67 13.22 13.69
N SER A 153 4.09 12.03 14.12
CA SER A 153 3.20 10.87 14.27
C SER A 153 2.10 11.13 15.31
N ARG A 154 2.45 11.69 16.48
CA ARG A 154 1.49 12.11 17.51
C ARG A 154 0.54 13.18 17.01
N LEU A 155 1.04 14.15 16.25
CA LEU A 155 0.22 15.19 15.62
C LEU A 155 -0.78 14.57 14.65
N HIS A 156 -0.35 13.67 13.76
CA HIS A 156 -1.24 12.97 12.84
C HIS A 156 -2.30 12.14 13.56
N ALA A 157 -1.91 11.36 14.58
CA ALA A 157 -2.86 10.61 15.40
C ALA A 157 -3.90 11.52 16.08
N THR A 158 -3.46 12.68 16.57
CA THR A 158 -4.33 13.70 17.17
C THR A 158 -5.30 14.30 16.14
N LEU A 159 -4.80 14.63 14.95
CA LEU A 159 -5.63 15.15 13.85
C LEU A 159 -6.63 14.12 13.35
N ASP A 160 -6.24 12.86 13.26
CA ASP A 160 -7.13 11.77 12.86
C ASP A 160 -8.20 11.52 13.92
N LEU A 161 -7.86 11.54 15.22
CA LEU A 161 -8.84 11.48 16.31
C LEU A 161 -9.82 12.65 16.27
N LYS A 162 -9.33 13.88 16.07
CA LYS A 162 -10.19 15.07 15.92
C LYS A 162 -11.12 14.94 14.72
N ALA A 163 -10.62 14.41 13.59
CA ALA A 163 -11.43 14.19 12.39
C ALA A 163 -12.52 13.15 12.63
N ARG A 164 -12.21 12.05 13.33
CA ARG A 164 -13.20 11.04 13.72
C ARG A 164 -14.29 11.62 14.62
N ARG A 165 -13.91 12.33 15.69
CA ARG A 165 -14.89 13.01 16.58
C ARG A 165 -15.77 14.00 15.83
N LYS A 166 -15.20 14.79 14.92
CA LYS A 166 -15.96 15.73 14.08
C LYS A 166 -16.95 15.03 13.15
N ALA A 167 -16.68 13.78 12.75
CA ALA A 167 -17.54 13.01 11.86
C ALA A 167 -18.67 12.27 12.59
N ASP A 168 -18.68 12.26 13.93
CA ASP A 168 -19.64 11.47 14.72
C ASP A 168 -21.09 11.82 14.38
N ASP A 169 -21.46 13.10 14.38
CA ASP A 169 -22.84 13.54 14.11
C ASP A 169 -23.33 13.15 12.71
N GLU A 170 -22.45 13.25 11.72
CA GLU A 170 -22.78 12.92 10.34
C GLU A 170 -22.93 11.40 10.16
N ILE A 171 -22.00 10.62 10.71
CA ILE A 171 -22.07 9.15 10.68
C ILE A 171 -23.34 8.69 11.40
N GLN A 172 -23.65 9.23 12.58
CA GLN A 172 -24.89 8.93 13.30
C GLN A 172 -26.14 9.31 12.50
N HIS A 173 -26.12 10.44 11.80
CA HIS A 173 -27.23 10.81 10.92
C HIS A 173 -27.43 9.81 9.77
N ILE A 174 -26.36 9.42 9.08
CA ILE A 174 -26.43 8.42 7.99
C ILE A 174 -26.93 7.07 8.52
N VAL A 175 -26.40 6.61 9.66
CA VAL A 175 -26.83 5.33 10.26
C VAL A 175 -28.30 5.38 10.68
N ARG A 176 -28.80 6.49 11.23
CA ARG A 176 -30.25 6.64 11.49
C ARG A 176 -31.08 6.53 10.22
N CYS A 177 -30.63 7.10 9.10
CA CYS A 177 -31.29 6.91 7.81
C CYS A 177 -31.27 5.44 7.36
N MET A 178 -30.16 4.73 7.55
CA MET A 178 -30.08 3.29 7.25
C MET A 178 -31.05 2.47 8.10
N VAL A 179 -31.17 2.75 9.40
CA VAL A 179 -32.11 2.06 10.30
C VAL A 179 -33.55 2.35 9.92
N ARG A 180 -33.86 3.59 9.53
CA ARG A 180 -35.20 3.97 9.06
C ARG A 180 -35.56 3.28 7.74
N ASP A 181 -34.63 3.29 6.79
CA ASP A 181 -34.87 2.82 5.41
C ASP A 181 -34.63 1.30 5.25
N GLY A 182 -34.12 0.59 6.24
CA GLY A 182 -33.83 -0.85 6.13
C GLY A 182 -33.56 -1.54 7.45
N PRO A 183 -34.46 -1.47 8.45
CA PRO A 183 -34.19 -1.94 9.81
C PRO A 183 -33.90 -3.44 9.90
N ASP A 184 -34.59 -4.24 9.08
CA ASP A 184 -34.56 -5.72 9.13
C ASP A 184 -33.57 -6.35 8.14
N ILE A 185 -32.89 -5.55 7.33
CA ILE A 185 -31.90 -6.04 6.38
C ILE A 185 -30.69 -6.56 7.15
N VAL A 186 -30.21 -7.76 6.79
CA VAL A 186 -29.05 -8.39 7.42
C VAL A 186 -27.77 -7.65 7.02
N ALA A 187 -27.00 -7.17 7.99
CA ALA A 187 -25.85 -6.31 7.76
C ALA A 187 -24.72 -6.98 6.96
N GLY A 188 -24.55 -8.31 7.06
CA GLY A 188 -23.58 -9.05 6.27
C GLY A 188 -23.87 -9.08 4.76
N THR A 189 -25.10 -8.73 4.34
CA THR A 189 -25.45 -8.58 2.92
C THR A 189 -24.96 -7.26 2.33
N LEU A 190 -24.59 -6.30 3.19
CA LEU A 190 -24.16 -4.95 2.80
C LEU A 190 -22.63 -4.92 2.59
N TYR A 191 -22.20 -5.39 1.42
CA TYR A 191 -20.78 -5.57 1.07
C TYR A 191 -19.90 -4.32 1.32
N LEU A 192 -20.43 -3.11 1.12
CA LEU A 192 -19.70 -1.86 1.30
C LEU A 192 -19.26 -1.61 2.75
N ILE A 193 -19.98 -2.18 3.72
CA ILE A 193 -19.72 -1.96 5.15
C ILE A 193 -19.28 -3.22 5.88
N ARG A 194 -19.52 -4.40 5.30
CA ARG A 194 -19.24 -5.72 5.89
C ARG A 194 -17.80 -5.84 6.41
N ASP A 195 -16.81 -5.46 5.61
CA ASP A 195 -15.38 -5.61 5.95
C ASP A 195 -14.94 -4.78 7.17
N ARG A 196 -15.77 -3.82 7.60
CA ARG A 196 -15.51 -2.96 8.76
C ARG A 196 -16.29 -3.38 9.99
N LEU A 197 -17.11 -4.42 9.89
CA LEU A 197 -17.88 -4.98 10.99
C LEU A 197 -17.30 -6.32 11.45
N PRO A 198 -17.28 -6.58 12.76
CA PRO A 198 -16.95 -7.91 13.28
C PRO A 198 -17.87 -8.99 12.69
N GLU A 199 -17.39 -10.22 12.55
CA GLU A 199 -18.15 -11.33 11.94
C GLU A 199 -19.49 -11.59 12.64
N ILE A 200 -19.57 -11.38 13.96
CA ILE A 200 -20.81 -11.49 14.76
C ILE A 200 -21.92 -10.51 14.33
N CYS A 201 -21.61 -9.52 13.50
CA CYS A 201 -22.59 -8.59 12.93
C CYS A 201 -23.19 -9.11 11.63
N HIS A 202 -22.59 -10.10 10.97
CA HIS A 202 -22.91 -10.43 9.58
C HIS A 202 -24.27 -11.11 9.43
N ASP A 203 -24.78 -11.77 10.47
CA ASP A 203 -26.09 -12.42 10.53
C ASP A 203 -27.17 -11.56 11.23
N ARG A 204 -26.80 -10.38 11.74
CA ARG A 204 -27.69 -9.48 12.48
C ARG A 204 -28.26 -8.39 11.59
N THR A 205 -29.42 -7.86 11.96
CA THR A 205 -30.07 -6.79 11.23
C THR A 205 -29.35 -5.45 11.39
N VAL A 206 -29.48 -4.55 10.41
CA VAL A 206 -28.92 -3.18 10.43
C VAL A 206 -29.33 -2.45 11.70
N SER A 207 -30.58 -2.58 12.14
CA SER A 207 -31.05 -1.99 13.40
C SER A 207 -30.26 -2.50 14.61
N ALA A 208 -30.04 -3.82 14.70
CA ALA A 208 -29.33 -4.44 15.81
C ALA A 208 -27.84 -4.07 15.86
N VAL A 209 -27.19 -3.82 14.71
CA VAL A 209 -25.76 -3.49 14.63
C VAL A 209 -25.48 -1.99 14.45
N ALA A 210 -26.51 -1.14 14.45
CA ALA A 210 -26.37 0.31 14.24
C ALA A 210 -25.35 0.98 15.17
N PRO A 211 -25.26 0.64 16.48
CA PRO A 211 -24.20 1.18 17.33
C PRO A 211 -22.79 0.76 16.86
N MET A 212 -22.64 -0.48 16.40
CA MET A 212 -21.35 -1.00 15.92
C MET A 212 -20.91 -0.37 14.59
N ILE A 213 -21.86 -0.09 13.69
CA ILE A 213 -21.64 0.67 12.45
C ILE A 213 -21.22 2.10 12.80
N SER A 214 -21.95 2.75 13.72
CA SER A 214 -21.70 4.14 14.11
C SER A 214 -20.33 4.34 14.75
N ASP A 215 -19.83 3.35 15.48
CA ASP A 215 -18.55 3.42 16.21
C ASP A 215 -17.36 2.82 15.43
N ALA A 216 -17.60 2.22 14.25
CA ALA A 216 -16.57 1.51 13.50
C ALA A 216 -15.33 2.37 13.20
N HIS A 217 -15.49 3.66 12.92
CA HIS A 217 -14.36 4.54 12.63
C HIS A 217 -13.45 4.77 13.83
N HIS A 218 -13.97 4.81 15.04
CA HIS A 218 -13.17 4.89 16.27
C HIS A 218 -12.50 3.57 16.59
N ARG A 219 -13.25 2.45 16.52
CA ARG A 219 -12.73 1.10 16.81
C ARG A 219 -11.55 0.71 15.92
N HIS A 220 -11.63 1.05 14.63
CA HIS A 220 -10.56 0.78 13.66
C HIS A 220 -9.49 1.88 13.62
N ALA A 221 -9.56 2.87 14.52
CA ALA A 221 -8.66 4.02 14.55
C ALA A 221 -8.42 4.67 13.17
N MET A 222 -9.48 4.78 12.36
CA MET A 222 -9.37 5.11 10.94
C MET A 222 -8.62 6.43 10.71
N SER A 223 -7.70 6.43 9.75
CA SER A 223 -7.05 7.65 9.26
C SER A 223 -8.06 8.57 8.57
N ARG A 224 -7.74 9.86 8.39
CA ARG A 224 -8.61 10.80 7.63
C ARG A 224 -9.00 10.30 6.24
N ARG A 225 -8.11 9.58 5.54
CA ARG A 225 -8.38 9.00 4.22
C ARG A 225 -9.40 7.87 4.31
N GLU A 226 -9.23 6.97 5.25
CA GLU A 226 -10.14 5.85 5.48
C GLU A 226 -11.50 6.33 5.97
N LEU A 227 -11.53 7.33 6.87
CA LEU A 227 -12.76 7.96 7.34
C LEU A 227 -13.56 8.58 6.19
N LYS A 228 -12.89 9.23 5.23
CA LYS A 228 -13.54 9.77 4.02
C LYS A 228 -14.16 8.65 3.17
N LYS A 229 -13.45 7.53 3.02
CA LYS A 229 -13.96 6.34 2.30
C LYS A 229 -15.16 5.75 3.06
N TRP A 230 -15.04 5.56 4.37
CA TRP A 230 -16.09 5.01 5.23
C TRP A 230 -17.39 5.81 5.16
N ARG A 231 -17.32 7.13 5.25
CA ARG A 231 -18.50 8.00 5.08
C ARG A 231 -19.16 7.84 3.71
N LYS A 232 -18.35 7.71 2.65
CA LYS A 232 -18.87 7.46 1.29
C LYS A 232 -19.57 6.10 1.20
N ASP A 233 -18.96 5.07 1.76
CA ASP A 233 -19.50 3.71 1.79
C ASP A 233 -20.84 3.68 2.55
N LEU A 234 -20.92 4.31 3.72
CA LEU A 234 -22.16 4.47 4.49
C LEU A 234 -23.26 5.22 3.72
N SER A 235 -22.94 6.37 3.10
CA SER A 235 -23.90 7.14 2.32
C SER A 235 -24.43 6.34 1.13
N ASN A 236 -23.56 5.63 0.42
CA ASN A 236 -23.96 4.76 -0.69
C ASN A 236 -24.88 3.63 -0.21
N THR A 237 -24.56 2.99 0.92
CA THR A 237 -25.42 1.97 1.51
C THR A 237 -26.77 2.54 1.90
N SER A 238 -26.84 3.73 2.52
CA SER A 238 -28.13 4.37 2.83
C SER A 238 -28.97 4.63 1.59
N ILE A 239 -28.37 5.04 0.47
CA ILE A 239 -29.07 5.22 -0.82
C ILE A 239 -29.62 3.89 -1.34
N ILE A 240 -28.83 2.82 -1.27
CA ILE A 240 -29.26 1.47 -1.70
C ILE A 240 -30.46 0.99 -0.87
N LEU A 241 -30.39 1.11 0.45
CA LEU A 241 -31.49 0.71 1.35
C LEU A 241 -32.78 1.46 1.02
N ARG A 242 -32.69 2.77 0.80
CA ARG A 242 -33.83 3.59 0.38
C ARG A 242 -34.42 3.11 -0.95
N GLY A 243 -33.57 2.83 -1.93
CA GLY A 243 -34.01 2.33 -3.24
C GLY A 243 -34.75 0.99 -3.14
N LEU A 244 -34.35 0.11 -2.23
CA LEU A 244 -35.02 -1.18 -1.97
C LEU A 244 -36.40 -1.00 -1.32
N VAL A 245 -36.61 0.03 -0.51
CA VAL A 245 -37.92 0.34 0.09
C VAL A 245 -38.84 1.06 -0.88
N GLU A 246 -38.32 2.03 -1.63
CA GLU A 246 -39.11 2.82 -2.60
C GLU A 246 -39.49 1.99 -3.83
N ASN A 247 -38.64 1.04 -4.22
CA ASN A 247 -38.87 0.14 -5.35
C ASN A 247 -38.60 -1.30 -4.90
N PRO A 248 -39.50 -1.90 -4.09
CA PRO A 248 -39.32 -3.29 -3.69
C PRO A 248 -39.22 -4.15 -4.94
N PRO A 249 -38.24 -5.06 -5.03
CA PRO A 249 -38.13 -5.95 -6.17
C PRO A 249 -39.46 -6.65 -6.36
N VAL A 250 -40.08 -6.48 -7.53
CA VAL A 250 -41.38 -7.07 -7.84
C VAL A 250 -41.27 -8.58 -7.67
N THR A 251 -41.80 -9.10 -6.57
CA THR A 251 -42.11 -10.52 -6.43
C THR A 251 -43.13 -10.85 -7.50
N ARG A 252 -42.66 -11.34 -8.66
CA ARG A 252 -43.52 -11.94 -9.67
C ARG A 252 -44.20 -13.15 -9.04
N GLY A 253 -45.45 -12.96 -8.62
CA GLY A 253 -46.35 -14.03 -8.23
C GLY A 253 -46.49 -15.04 -9.37
N GLY A 254 -46.45 -16.32 -9.01
CA GLY A 254 -46.48 -17.44 -9.93
C GLY A 254 -47.74 -17.49 -10.80
N GLY A 255 -47.52 -17.48 -12.11
CA GLY A 255 -48.45 -17.88 -13.17
C GLY A 255 -47.63 -18.57 -14.27
N PRO A 256 -48.19 -19.52 -15.04
CA PRO A 256 -47.43 -20.51 -15.78
C PRO A 256 -46.80 -19.91 -17.04
N GLY A 257 -45.58 -19.42 -16.87
CA GLY A 257 -44.74 -18.86 -17.92
C GLY A 257 -43.37 -18.58 -17.33
N GLY A 258 -42.69 -19.66 -16.92
CA GLY A 258 -41.52 -19.62 -16.04
C GLY A 258 -40.32 -18.87 -16.64
N ILE A 259 -40.18 -17.60 -16.25
CA ILE A 259 -38.86 -16.97 -16.15
C ILE A 259 -38.32 -17.35 -14.78
N ARG A 260 -37.20 -18.09 -14.78
CA ARG A 260 -36.53 -18.64 -13.61
C ARG A 260 -36.33 -17.59 -12.53
N ALA A 261 -36.73 -17.94 -11.31
CA ALA A 261 -36.32 -17.27 -10.10
C ALA A 261 -34.78 -17.14 -10.07
N LEU A 262 -34.28 -16.00 -9.60
CA LEU A 262 -32.94 -15.96 -9.02
C LEU A 262 -33.00 -16.79 -7.74
N ASP A 263 -32.72 -18.07 -7.93
CA ASP A 263 -32.58 -19.10 -6.93
C ASP A 263 -31.32 -18.80 -6.10
N LEU A 264 -31.50 -18.16 -4.95
CA LEU A 264 -30.50 -18.15 -3.87
C LEU A 264 -30.74 -19.39 -2.99
N GLY A 265 -30.58 -20.56 -3.62
CA GLY A 265 -30.47 -21.85 -2.95
C GLY A 265 -29.08 -22.08 -2.34
N PRO A 266 -28.91 -23.10 -1.48
CA PRO A 266 -27.82 -23.17 -0.52
C PRO A 266 -26.46 -23.42 -1.19
N LEU A 267 -25.43 -22.82 -0.60
CA LEU A 267 -24.01 -23.06 -0.87
C LEU A 267 -23.73 -24.56 -1.00
N SER A 268 -23.31 -24.99 -2.19
CA SER A 268 -22.73 -26.30 -2.44
C SER A 268 -21.23 -26.14 -2.77
N PRO A 269 -20.41 -27.17 -2.52
CA PRO A 269 -19.06 -27.02 -2.02
C PRO A 269 -18.07 -26.57 -3.09
N VAL A 270 -17.07 -25.86 -2.59
CA VAL A 270 -15.78 -25.52 -3.19
C VAL A 270 -15.33 -26.56 -4.23
N ALA A 271 -15.25 -26.14 -5.49
CA ALA A 271 -14.32 -26.71 -6.45
C ALA A 271 -13.03 -25.85 -6.42
N PRO A 272 -11.84 -26.48 -6.42
CA PRO A 272 -10.58 -25.78 -6.19
C PRO A 272 -10.29 -24.84 -7.35
N ALA A 273 -10.07 -23.56 -7.03
CA ALA A 273 -9.46 -22.63 -7.96
C ALA A 273 -8.06 -23.16 -8.29
N MET A 274 -7.85 -23.49 -9.56
CA MET A 274 -6.52 -23.68 -10.11
C MET A 274 -5.69 -22.41 -9.88
N LEU A 275 -4.66 -22.56 -9.04
CA LEU A 275 -3.59 -21.58 -8.88
C LEU A 275 -2.74 -21.56 -10.17
N PRO A 276 -2.43 -20.38 -10.72
CA PRO A 276 -1.23 -20.23 -11.55
C PRO A 276 -0.01 -20.57 -10.68
N GLY A 277 0.76 -21.56 -11.14
CA GLY A 277 1.97 -22.03 -10.46
C GLY A 277 3.01 -20.93 -10.34
N ASP A 278 3.43 -20.70 -9.09
CA ASP A 278 4.81 -20.50 -8.63
C ASP A 278 4.84 -19.65 -7.34
N TYR A 279 4.29 -20.25 -6.28
CA TYR A 279 4.58 -19.87 -4.89
C TYR A 279 4.91 -21.15 -4.12
N VAL A 280 6.02 -21.79 -4.49
CA VAL A 280 6.59 -22.87 -3.69
C VAL A 280 7.47 -22.26 -2.60
N ALA A 281 7.12 -22.65 -1.37
CA ALA A 281 7.95 -22.73 -0.16
C ALA A 281 8.38 -21.43 0.52
N ARG A 282 7.56 -20.98 1.47
CA ARG A 282 8.07 -20.72 2.82
C ARG A 282 7.29 -21.55 3.82
N ALA A 283 7.97 -22.53 4.40
CA ALA A 283 7.52 -23.31 5.52
C ALA A 283 7.07 -22.36 6.65
N ILE A 284 5.80 -22.46 7.04
CA ILE A 284 5.29 -21.89 8.28
C ILE A 284 5.77 -22.82 9.38
N ALA A 285 6.75 -22.37 10.15
CA ALA A 285 7.02 -22.96 11.45
C ALA A 285 5.76 -22.79 12.32
N THR A 286 5.26 -23.89 12.85
CA THR A 286 4.12 -23.95 13.78
C THR A 286 4.39 -23.12 15.04
N PRO A 287 3.45 -22.28 15.50
CA PRO A 287 3.55 -21.58 16.78
C PRO A 287 3.11 -22.51 17.91
N ALA A 288 3.98 -23.43 18.27
CA ALA A 288 4.01 -24.00 19.61
C ALA A 288 5.41 -23.69 20.15
N GLU A 289 5.49 -23.21 21.40
CA GLU A 289 6.71 -22.77 22.10
C GLU A 289 7.13 -21.30 21.90
N ILE A 290 6.30 -20.35 22.33
CA ILE A 290 6.77 -19.17 23.08
C ILE A 290 5.76 -18.89 24.20
N HIS A 291 5.84 -19.65 25.29
CA HIS A 291 5.31 -19.20 26.58
C HIS A 291 6.31 -18.20 27.17
N ALA A 292 6.04 -16.91 26.98
CA ALA A 292 6.58 -15.88 27.84
C ALA A 292 5.47 -15.51 28.83
N GLU A 293 5.76 -15.71 30.12
CA GLU A 293 4.88 -15.40 31.24
C GLU A 293 4.36 -13.97 31.13
N ILE A 294 3.04 -13.81 31.25
CA ILE A 294 2.41 -12.50 31.38
C ILE A 294 2.90 -11.88 32.69
N PRO A 295 3.50 -10.68 32.68
CA PRO A 295 3.88 -9.96 33.88
C PRO A 295 2.68 -9.81 34.84
N ALA A 296 2.88 -10.11 36.12
CA ALA A 296 1.82 -10.10 37.14
C ALA A 296 1.08 -8.76 37.28
N GLU A 297 1.67 -7.67 36.77
CA GLU A 297 1.08 -6.33 36.72
C GLU A 297 -0.13 -6.18 35.77
N ASP A 298 -0.31 -7.09 34.80
CA ASP A 298 -1.45 -7.06 33.87
C ASP A 298 -2.64 -7.93 34.30
N ALA A 299 -2.49 -8.76 35.35
CA ALA A 299 -3.58 -9.58 35.88
C ALA A 299 -4.59 -8.78 36.72
N ASP A 300 -4.14 -7.74 37.42
CA ASP A 300 -4.99 -6.90 38.27
C ASP A 300 -5.92 -5.98 37.46
N ALA A 301 -5.54 -5.63 36.22
CA ALA A 301 -6.39 -4.84 35.33
C ALA A 301 -7.62 -5.62 34.80
N LEU A 302 -7.57 -6.96 34.81
CA LEU A 302 -8.65 -7.84 34.33
C LEU A 302 -9.64 -8.27 35.42
N ALA A 303 -9.30 -8.12 36.71
CA ALA A 303 -10.19 -8.46 37.82
C ALA A 303 -11.24 -7.36 38.13
N GLY A 304 -11.08 -6.15 37.60
CA GLY A 304 -11.97 -5.01 37.84
C GLY A 304 -13.19 -4.91 36.92
N LEU A 305 -13.49 -5.95 36.11
CA LEU A 305 -14.57 -5.95 35.11
C LEU A 305 -15.63 -7.05 35.33
N VAL A 306 -15.76 -7.58 36.55
CA VAL A 306 -16.91 -8.42 36.96
C VAL A 306 -17.89 -7.60 37.79
#